data_AF-A0A378RK83-F1
#
_entry.id   AF-A0A378RK83-F1
#
_cell.length_a   1.000
_cell.length_b   1.000
_cell.length_c   1.000
_cell.angle_alpha   90.00
_cell.angle_beta   90.00
_cell.angle_gamma   90.00
#
_symmetry.space_group_name_H-M   'P 1'
#
loop_
_entity.id
_entity.type
_entity.pdbx_description
1 polymer ?
#
loop_
_entity_poly.entity_id
_entity_poly.type
_entity_poly.pdbx_seq_one_letter_code
_entity_poly.pdbx_strand_id
1 'polypeptide(L)'
;MDYLRIFFEFLKSFFELGFQLVRLYLCSRFKRNKTMEKGLKIGAMLLLLAGMLSLPKDFYELTKFILIALFGILAYNSHVEANIKGTGLYIALIILFQPFVPIPFGATVWMVIHGAIIAFLGVTLFAPKSKLRKAI
;
A
#
# COMPACT_ATOMS: atom_id res chain seq x y z
N MET A 1 14.13 -6.05 -25.09
CA MET A 1 13.31 -7.24 -24.75
C MET A 1 13.71 -7.87 -23.42
N ASP A 2 14.97 -7.76 -22.99
CA ASP A 2 15.44 -8.40 -21.74
C ASP A 2 15.00 -7.71 -20.45
N TYR A 3 14.89 -6.38 -20.43
CA TYR A 3 14.41 -5.64 -19.26
C TYR A 3 13.00 -6.04 -18.85
N LEU A 4 12.10 -6.24 -19.81
CA LEU A 4 10.72 -6.64 -19.52
C LEU A 4 10.68 -8.04 -18.90
N ARG A 5 11.52 -8.97 -19.40
CA ARG A 5 11.61 -10.34 -18.87
C ARG A 5 12.24 -10.37 -17.49
N ILE A 6 13.34 -9.64 -17.27
CA ILE A 6 14.00 -9.50 -15.96
C ILE A 6 13.05 -8.86 -14.97
N PHE A 7 12.27 -7.86 -15.40
CA PHE A 7 11.25 -7.23 -14.58
C PHE A 7 10.11 -8.19 -14.24
N PHE A 8 9.61 -8.99 -15.19
CA PHE A 8 8.59 -10.01 -14.93
C PHE A 8 9.10 -11.14 -14.03
N GLU A 9 10.34 -11.58 -14.20
CA GLU A 9 11.00 -12.56 -13.32
C GLU A 9 11.22 -11.99 -11.91
N PHE A 10 11.70 -10.74 -11.80
CA PHE A 10 11.79 -10.03 -10.54
C PHE A 10 10.42 -9.85 -9.89
N LEU A 11 9.39 -9.54 -10.68
CA LEU A 11 8.03 -9.36 -10.20
C LEU A 11 7.42 -10.66 -9.71
N LYS A 12 7.61 -11.75 -10.46
CA LYS A 12 7.19 -13.10 -10.09
C LYS A 12 7.91 -13.56 -8.84
N SER A 13 9.22 -13.31 -8.75
CA SER A 13 10.04 -13.60 -7.58
C SER A 13 9.62 -12.75 -6.37
N PHE A 14 9.29 -11.47 -6.56
CA PHE A 14 8.77 -10.58 -5.50
C PHE A 14 7.36 -10.98 -5.05
N PHE A 15 6.48 -11.40 -5.95
CA PHE A 15 5.17 -11.94 -5.59
C PHE A 15 5.29 -13.29 -4.88
N GLU A 16 6.17 -14.19 -5.31
CA GLU A 16 6.43 -15.48 -4.67
C GLU A 16 7.11 -15.33 -3.31
N LEU A 17 8.16 -14.53 -3.19
CA LEU A 17 8.76 -14.16 -1.91
C LEU A 17 7.77 -13.39 -1.04
N GLY A 18 6.98 -12.48 -1.61
CA GLY A 18 5.94 -11.74 -0.91
C GLY A 18 4.86 -12.67 -0.34
N PHE A 19 4.39 -13.64 -1.13
CA PHE A 19 3.41 -14.64 -0.71
C PHE A 19 4.00 -15.64 0.30
N GLN A 20 5.25 -16.07 0.11
CA GLN A 20 5.97 -16.95 1.04
C GLN A 20 6.32 -16.25 2.35
N LEU A 21 6.71 -14.97 2.32
CA LEU A 21 6.97 -14.15 3.50
C LEU A 21 5.67 -13.81 4.21
N VAL A 22 4.60 -13.48 3.49
CA VAL A 22 3.25 -13.36 4.09
C VAL A 22 2.87 -14.68 4.74
N ARG A 23 3.04 -15.83 4.09
CA ARG A 23 2.75 -17.17 4.65
C ARG A 23 3.63 -17.54 5.87
N LEU A 24 4.92 -17.23 5.86
CA LEU A 24 5.86 -17.46 6.97
C LEU A 24 5.64 -16.49 8.14
N TYR A 25 5.24 -15.26 7.85
CA TYR A 25 4.85 -14.25 8.83
C TYR A 25 3.50 -14.59 9.47
N LEU A 26 2.54 -15.08 8.67
CA LEU A 26 1.24 -15.59 9.09
C LEU A 26 1.36 -16.82 10.00
N CYS A 27 2.34 -17.69 9.76
CA CYS A 27 2.54 -18.93 10.52
C CYS A 27 3.20 -18.72 11.90
N SER A 28 4.01 -17.66 12.08
CA SER A 28 4.85 -17.54 13.28
C SER A 28 4.38 -16.49 14.29
N ARG A 29 3.91 -15.31 13.89
CA ARG A 29 3.57 -14.26 14.87
C ARG A 29 2.92 -13.03 14.22
N PHE A 30 1.61 -12.84 14.35
CA PHE A 30 1.06 -11.48 14.30
C PHE A 30 0.26 -11.14 15.55
N LYS A 31 1.00 -11.04 16.66
CA LYS A 31 0.58 -10.28 17.83
C LYS A 31 0.67 -8.81 17.44
N ARG A 32 -0.48 -8.15 17.29
CA ARG A 32 -0.67 -6.71 16.98
C ARG A 32 0.43 -5.83 17.59
N ASN A 33 1.48 -5.53 16.84
CA ASN A 33 2.43 -4.50 17.22
C ASN A 33 1.99 -3.19 16.55
N LYS A 34 1.32 -2.31 17.33
CA LYS A 34 0.89 -0.99 16.84
C LYS A 34 2.07 -0.19 16.25
N THR A 35 3.31 -0.45 16.66
CA THR A 35 4.51 0.18 16.12
C THR A 35 4.77 -0.22 14.66
N MET A 36 4.50 -1.48 14.28
CA MET A 36 4.68 -1.94 12.90
C MET A 36 3.64 -1.36 11.94
N GLU A 37 2.37 -1.30 12.35
CA GLU A 37 1.31 -0.68 11.53
C GLU A 37 1.63 0.80 11.25
N LYS A 38 2.13 1.52 12.25
CA LYS A 38 2.61 2.90 12.09
C LYS A 38 3.76 2.97 11.08
N GLY A 39 4.74 2.07 11.18
CA GLY A 39 5.85 1.99 10.23
C GLY A 39 5.39 1.77 8.78
N LEU A 40 4.43 0.86 8.56
CA LEU A 40 3.85 0.61 7.23
C LEU A 40 3.15 1.85 6.66
N LYS A 41 2.36 2.55 7.49
CA LYS A 41 1.69 3.79 7.08
C LYS A 41 2.67 4.90 6.75
N ILE A 42 3.70 5.10 7.57
CA ILE A 42 4.75 6.10 7.34
C ILE A 42 5.52 5.76 6.05
N GLY A 43 5.91 4.50 5.85
CA GLY A 43 6.58 4.05 4.62
C GLY A 43 5.72 4.30 3.38
N ALA A 44 4.42 4.01 3.43
CA ALA A 44 3.49 4.30 2.34
C ALA A 44 3.37 5.80 2.07
N MET A 45 3.30 6.64 3.12
CA MET A 45 3.28 8.10 2.96
C MET A 45 4.56 8.63 2.29
N LEU A 46 5.73 8.13 2.68
CA LEU A 46 7.01 8.52 2.08
C LEU A 46 7.10 8.11 0.60
N LEU A 47 6.60 6.92 0.25
CA LEU A 47 6.54 6.46 -1.14
C LEU A 47 5.57 7.28 -2.00
N LEU A 48 4.42 7.64 -1.44
CA LEU A 48 3.45 8.52 -2.12
C LEU A 48 4.02 9.92 -2.33
N LEU A 49 4.73 10.46 -1.34
CA LEU A 49 5.45 11.74 -1.47
C LEU A 49 6.54 11.64 -2.53
N ALA A 50 7.35 10.59 -2.51
CA ALA A 50 8.35 10.35 -3.55
C ALA A 50 7.68 10.34 -4.93
N GLY A 51 6.56 9.65 -5.10
CA GLY A 51 5.79 9.63 -6.36
C GLY A 51 5.17 10.97 -6.79
N MET A 52 5.20 12.01 -5.95
CA MET A 52 4.84 13.38 -6.34
C MET A 52 6.04 14.18 -6.86
N LEU A 53 7.27 13.82 -6.47
CA LEU A 53 8.45 14.31 -7.17
C LEU A 53 8.47 13.64 -8.55
N SER A 54 8.72 14.41 -9.60
CA SER A 54 8.77 13.95 -11.00
C SER A 54 9.91 12.94 -11.22
N LEU A 55 9.74 11.73 -10.69
CA LEU A 55 10.68 10.62 -10.77
C LEU A 55 10.63 10.01 -12.17
N PRO A 56 11.73 9.37 -12.62
CA PRO A 56 11.72 8.56 -13.83
C PRO A 56 10.56 7.58 -13.80
N LYS A 57 9.91 7.40 -14.95
CA LYS A 57 8.66 6.64 -15.07
C LYS A 57 8.78 5.22 -14.48
N ASP A 58 9.92 4.57 -14.69
CA ASP A 58 10.23 3.22 -14.22
C ASP A 58 10.27 3.12 -12.67
N PHE A 59 10.77 4.18 -12.01
CA PHE A 59 10.81 4.23 -10.55
C PHE A 59 9.42 4.45 -9.95
N TYR A 60 8.57 5.21 -10.65
CA TYR A 60 7.18 5.39 -10.25
C TYR A 60 6.38 4.08 -10.38
N GLU A 61 6.65 3.27 -11.40
CA GLU A 61 6.05 1.94 -11.54
C GLU A 61 6.48 1.01 -10.40
N LEU A 62 7.78 0.95 -10.06
CA LEU A 62 8.27 0.19 -8.90
C LEU A 62 7.62 0.65 -7.59
N THR A 63 7.43 1.97 -7.43
CA THR A 63 6.77 2.56 -6.26
C THR A 63 5.35 2.01 -6.09
N LYS A 64 4.60 1.87 -7.18
CA LYS A 64 3.25 1.27 -7.17
C LYS A 64 3.26 -0.18 -6.70
N PHE A 65 4.24 -0.99 -7.13
CA PHE A 65 4.40 -2.36 -6.65
C PHE A 65 4.65 -2.45 -5.14
N ILE A 66 5.44 -1.52 -4.59
CA ILE A 66 5.68 -1.49 -3.14
C ILE A 66 4.41 -1.02 -2.41
N LEU A 67 3.69 -0.04 -2.95
CA LEU A 67 2.44 0.46 -2.36
C LEU A 67 1.36 -0.63 -2.27
N ILE A 68 1.17 -1.45 -3.32
CA ILE A 68 0.20 -2.55 -3.25
C ILE A 68 0.56 -3.57 -2.17
N ALA A 69 1.85 -3.86 -1.95
CA ALA A 69 2.29 -4.78 -0.91
C ALA A 69 2.00 -4.20 0.49
N LEU A 70 2.31 -2.92 0.71
CA LEU A 70 2.02 -2.23 1.97
C LEU A 70 0.52 -2.17 2.26
N PHE A 71 -0.30 -1.82 1.26
CA PHE A 71 -1.76 -1.80 1.41
C PHE A 71 -2.35 -3.20 1.57
N GLY A 72 -1.78 -4.23 0.96
CA GLY A 72 -2.17 -5.63 1.18
C GLY A 72 -2.01 -6.05 2.63
N ILE A 73 -0.87 -5.72 3.26
CA ILE A 73 -0.64 -6.00 4.68
C ILE A 73 -1.63 -5.22 5.56
N LEU A 74 -1.90 -3.95 5.25
CA LEU A 74 -2.89 -3.13 5.97
C LEU A 74 -4.34 -3.64 5.81
N ALA A 75 -4.69 -4.13 4.63
CA ALA A 75 -6.00 -4.74 4.34
C ALA A 75 -6.20 -6.02 5.18
N TYR A 76 -5.18 -6.88 5.20
CA TYR A 76 -5.19 -8.10 6.00
C TYR A 76 -5.30 -7.80 7.50
N ASN A 77 -4.50 -6.86 8.00
CA ASN A 77 -4.57 -6.43 9.40
C ASN A 77 -5.97 -5.91 9.76
N SER A 78 -6.60 -5.13 8.87
CA SER A 78 -7.95 -4.63 9.07
C SER A 78 -8.99 -5.76 9.06
N HIS A 79 -8.78 -6.78 8.24
CA HIS A 79 -9.67 -7.94 8.14
C HIS A 79 -9.63 -8.78 9.43
N VAL A 80 -8.42 -9.04 9.94
CA VAL A 80 -8.22 -9.72 11.24
C VAL A 80 -8.79 -8.90 12.40
N GLU A 81 -8.79 -7.57 12.33
CA GLU A 81 -9.46 -6.69 13.31
C GLU A 81 -10.99 -6.63 13.13
N ALA A 82 -11.59 -7.43 12.24
CA ALA A 82 -13.00 -7.39 11.84
C ALA A 82 -13.47 -6.00 11.38
N ASN A 83 -12.54 -5.17 10.91
CA ASN A 83 -12.82 -3.84 10.39
C ASN A 83 -13.03 -3.92 8.87
N ILE A 84 -14.22 -4.38 8.48
CA ILE A 84 -14.62 -4.56 7.08
C ILE A 84 -14.45 -3.28 6.26
N LYS A 85 -14.77 -2.12 6.85
CA LYS A 85 -14.65 -0.81 6.20
C LYS A 85 -13.18 -0.47 5.91
N GLY A 86 -12.29 -0.71 6.87
CA GLY A 86 -10.84 -0.57 6.68
C GLY A 86 -10.28 -1.54 5.63
N THR A 87 -10.71 -2.79 5.67
CA THR A 87 -10.31 -3.80 4.66
C THR A 87 -10.73 -3.38 3.26
N GLY A 88 -12.00 -3.00 3.07
CA GLY A 88 -12.51 -2.56 1.77
C GLY A 88 -11.76 -1.34 1.24
N LEU A 89 -11.44 -0.37 2.12
CA LEU A 89 -10.67 0.80 1.74
C LEU A 89 -9.26 0.46 1.26
N TYR A 90 -8.51 -0.37 2.00
CA TYR A 90 -7.16 -0.76 1.59
C TYR A 90 -7.18 -1.62 0.31
N ILE A 91 -8.20 -2.45 0.10
CA ILE A 91 -8.39 -3.18 -1.16
C ILE A 91 -8.66 -2.20 -2.32
N ALA A 92 -9.49 -1.19 -2.12
CA ALA A 92 -9.72 -0.16 -3.13
C ALA A 92 -8.42 0.60 -3.48
N LEU A 93 -7.56 0.86 -2.49
CA LEU A 93 -6.23 1.44 -2.75
C LEU A 93 -5.33 0.49 -3.55
N ILE A 94 -5.36 -0.82 -3.29
CA ILE A 94 -4.62 -1.80 -4.11
C ILE A 94 -5.07 -1.73 -5.57
N ILE A 95 -6.39 -1.65 -5.82
CA ILE A 95 -6.95 -1.53 -7.18
C ILE A 95 -6.52 -0.21 -7.83
N LEU A 96 -6.47 0.88 -7.07
CA LEU A 96 -6.07 2.20 -7.57
C LEU A 96 -4.58 2.27 -7.95
N PHE A 97 -3.70 1.66 -7.15
CA PHE A 97 -2.26 1.62 -7.40
C PHE A 97 -1.81 0.39 -8.19
N GLN A 98 -2.73 -0.43 -8.69
CA GLN A 98 -2.35 -1.61 -9.45
C GLN A 98 -1.53 -1.19 -10.69
N PRO A 99 -0.41 -1.87 -10.95
CA PRO A 99 0.43 -1.57 -12.11
C PRO A 99 0.01 -2.33 -13.38
N PHE A 100 -0.97 -3.23 -13.29
CA PHE A 100 -1.40 -4.10 -14.40
C PHE A 100 -2.30 -3.38 -15.42
N VAL A 101 -3.14 -2.47 -14.94
CA VAL A 101 -4.07 -1.70 -15.77
C VAL A 101 -3.77 -0.22 -15.55
N PRO A 102 -3.01 0.44 -16.44
CA PRO A 102 -2.68 1.85 -16.28
C PRO A 102 -3.96 2.68 -16.40
N ILE A 103 -4.31 3.39 -15.32
CA ILE A 103 -5.41 4.35 -15.34
C ILE A 103 -4.87 5.65 -15.96
N PRO A 104 -5.46 6.14 -17.07
CA PRO A 104 -4.95 7.28 -17.84
C PRO A 104 -5.31 8.63 -17.18
N PHE A 105 -5.02 8.79 -15.89
CA PHE A 105 -5.14 10.07 -15.22
C PHE A 105 -3.92 10.95 -15.48
N GLY A 106 -4.15 12.26 -15.66
CA GLY A 106 -3.08 13.24 -15.76
C GLY A 106 -2.32 13.43 -14.45
N ALA A 107 -1.11 14.00 -14.52
CA ALA A 107 -0.24 14.22 -13.38
C ALA A 107 -0.92 14.98 -12.22
N THR A 108 -1.73 16.00 -12.55
CA THR A 108 -2.48 16.79 -11.57
C THR A 108 -3.46 15.93 -10.76
N VAL A 109 -4.16 15.00 -11.41
CA VAL A 109 -5.13 14.12 -10.75
C VAL A 109 -4.40 13.14 -9.82
N TRP A 110 -3.30 12.55 -10.28
CA TRP A 110 -2.47 11.68 -9.44
C TRP A 110 -1.88 12.40 -8.22
N MET A 111 -1.47 13.66 -8.39
CA MET A 111 -0.98 14.49 -7.29
C MET A 111 -2.06 14.71 -6.21
N VAL A 112 -3.30 14.99 -6.63
CA VAL A 112 -4.45 15.12 -5.72
C VAL A 112 -4.75 13.80 -5.02
N ILE A 113 -4.75 12.68 -5.76
CA ILE A 113 -4.96 11.34 -5.20
C ILE A 113 -3.90 11.02 -4.13
N HIS A 114 -2.62 11.23 -4.44
CA HIS A 114 -1.54 11.01 -3.46
C HIS A 114 -1.72 11.88 -2.22
N GLY A 115 -2.00 13.17 -2.39
CA GLY A 115 -2.26 14.09 -1.27
C GLY A 115 -3.42 13.63 -0.39
N ALA A 116 -4.53 13.19 -0.98
CA ALA A 116 -5.69 12.69 -0.26
C ALA A 116 -5.36 11.44 0.56
N ILE A 117 -4.60 10.50 0.01
CA ILE A 117 -4.21 9.27 0.71
C ILE A 117 -3.21 9.57 1.82
N ILE A 118 -2.24 10.45 1.59
CA ILE A 118 -1.30 10.90 2.63
C ILE A 118 -2.06 11.52 3.80
N ALA A 119 -3.02 12.41 3.52
CA ALA A 119 -3.87 13.01 4.55
C ALA A 119 -4.67 11.95 5.31
N PHE A 120 -5.30 11.01 4.61
CA PHE A 120 -6.03 9.90 5.21
C PHE A 120 -5.13 9.05 6.13
N LEU A 121 -3.96 8.61 5.65
CA LEU A 121 -3.02 7.82 6.43
C LEU A 121 -2.54 8.61 7.65
N GLY A 122 -2.24 9.90 7.50
CA GLY A 122 -1.88 10.80 8.60
C GLY A 122 -2.97 10.88 9.67
N VAL A 123 -4.22 11.12 9.28
CA VAL A 123 -5.35 11.14 10.22
C VAL A 123 -5.47 9.80 10.94
N THR A 124 -5.40 8.66 10.24
CA THR A 124 -5.49 7.35 10.90
C THR A 124 -4.27 6.97 11.75
N LEU A 125 -3.14 7.69 11.60
CA LEU A 125 -1.94 7.50 12.39
C LEU A 125 -2.04 8.24 13.75
N PHE A 126 -2.58 9.46 13.73
CA PHE A 126 -2.67 10.34 14.90
C PHE A 126 -4.04 10.33 15.59
N ALA A 127 -5.11 9.91 14.91
CA ALA A 127 -6.43 9.89 15.52
C ALA A 127 -6.57 8.77 16.57
N PRO A 128 -7.05 9.07 17.78
CA PRO A 128 -7.36 8.05 18.77
C PRO A 128 -8.48 7.13 18.26
N LYS A 129 -8.27 5.80 18.31
CA LYS A 129 -9.18 4.75 17.79
C LYS A 129 -10.63 4.87 18.32
N SER A 130 -10.89 5.61 19.40
CA SER A 130 -12.22 5.79 20.03
C SER A 130 -13.19 6.67 19.22
N LYS A 131 -12.70 7.63 18.41
CA LYS A 131 -13.58 8.49 17.57
C LYS A 131 -13.84 7.90 16.18
N LEU A 132 -12.89 7.15 15.60
CA LEU A 132 -13.02 6.63 14.23
C LEU A 132 -14.11 5.56 14.09
N ARG A 133 -14.32 4.71 15.11
CA ARG A 133 -15.36 3.66 15.09
C ARG A 133 -16.79 4.22 15.09
N LYS A 134 -17.01 5.45 15.55
CA LYS A 134 -18.32 6.12 15.50
C LYS A 134 -18.56 6.88 14.19
N ALA A 135 -17.49 7.22 13.46
CA ALA A 135 -17.59 7.98 12.22
C ALA A 135 -17.57 7.10 10.96
N ILE A 136 -17.05 5.87 11.09
CA ILE A 136 -16.92 4.90 10.00
C ILE A 136 -18.06 3.89 10.11
#